data_AF-A0A0L7TAG1-F1
#
_entry.id   AF-A0A0L7TAG1-F1
#
_cell.length_a   1.000
_cell.length_b   1.000
_cell.length_c   1.000
_cell.angle_alpha   90.00
_cell.angle_beta   90.00
_cell.angle_gamma   90.00
#
_symmetry.space_group_name_H-M   'P 1'
#
loop_
_entity.id
_entity.type
_entity.pdbx_description
1 polymer ?
#
loop_
_entity_poly.entity_id
_entity_poly.type
_entity_poly.pdbx_seq_one_letter_code
_entity_poly.pdbx_strand_id
1 'polypeptide(L)'
;MPYWMKSLLLLPFLFVACVRAEPLQKTFSDWQVTCNNLNFCQARSLPGDNGLAMTISRHAGVSDRPLLRIDYGNRYSGELNGGTLKDNLLLDQQRLRPDLKHWTVEPHHLSTSHPISIDEFLSQVMDADTIQLTFRPQATISLHGMKAALLLMDDIQGRVNGMSAWVRRGDRVAFDVPPEPQPPLLRTPQQPPEPLTREESTGLIDFGTWRVNTDECSLDPMRREVSVAPLSDKKALLLVSCEMGAYNVIQLAFEVTRTLPYVARGLTLNLPFTPPNRSEKQMELINAEYDAATSQLLTFAKGRGLGDCGNASRWQFDGRNFVLAEYAEESTCDAWHSSDDWPTLWVSQRAE
;
A
#
# COMPACT_ATOMS: atom_id res chain seq x y z
N MET A 1 67.85 -7.10 22.03
CA MET A 1 66.67 -6.53 21.36
C MET A 1 65.76 -7.69 20.93
N PRO A 2 64.67 -8.02 21.63
CA PRO A 2 63.68 -8.96 21.12
C PRO A 2 62.61 -8.20 20.34
N TYR A 3 62.37 -8.64 19.10
CA TYR A 3 61.37 -8.10 18.19
C TYR A 3 59.96 -8.43 18.68
N TRP A 4 59.15 -7.39 18.88
CA TRP A 4 57.76 -7.50 19.33
C TRP A 4 56.87 -7.73 18.11
N MET A 5 56.30 -8.94 18.01
CA MET A 5 55.37 -9.33 16.95
C MET A 5 54.00 -8.71 17.27
N LYS A 6 53.62 -7.65 16.54
CA LYS A 6 52.29 -7.04 16.65
C LYS A 6 51.28 -7.95 15.94
N SER A 7 50.43 -8.60 16.73
CA SER A 7 49.27 -9.34 16.23
C SER A 7 48.23 -8.35 15.70
N LEU A 8 48.00 -8.34 14.39
CA LEU A 8 46.92 -7.59 13.75
C LEU A 8 45.63 -8.40 13.88
N LEU A 9 44.77 -7.97 14.82
CA LEU A 9 43.39 -8.42 14.92
C LEU A 9 42.60 -7.88 13.69
N LEU A 10 42.28 -8.78 12.75
CA LEU A 10 41.32 -8.54 11.68
C LEU A 10 39.90 -8.61 12.27
N LEU A 11 39.24 -7.47 12.42
CA LEU A 11 37.79 -7.41 12.67
C LEU A 11 37.04 -7.81 11.40
N PRO A 12 36.07 -8.74 11.47
CA PRO A 12 35.21 -9.04 10.34
C PRO A 12 34.22 -7.89 10.17
N PHE A 13 34.35 -7.15 9.07
CA PHE A 13 33.28 -6.27 8.59
C PHE A 13 32.11 -7.17 8.16
N LEU A 14 31.11 -7.32 9.04
CA LEU A 14 29.79 -7.80 8.66
C LEU A 14 29.16 -6.74 7.76
N PHE A 15 29.31 -6.90 6.44
CA PHE A 15 28.45 -6.22 5.49
C PHE A 15 27.04 -6.76 5.67
N VAL A 16 26.24 -6.10 6.51
CA VAL A 16 24.80 -6.27 6.51
C VAL A 16 24.32 -5.68 5.18
N ALA A 17 24.23 -6.51 4.15
CA ALA A 17 23.50 -6.15 2.95
C ALA A 17 22.06 -5.87 3.37
N CYS A 18 21.61 -4.63 3.20
CA CYS A 18 20.23 -4.26 3.45
C CYS A 18 19.41 -4.90 2.31
N VAL A 19 18.98 -6.15 2.49
CA VAL A 19 18.13 -6.85 1.53
C VAL A 19 16.78 -6.14 1.58
N ARG A 20 16.48 -5.35 0.54
CA ARG A 20 15.15 -4.80 0.33
C ARG A 20 14.32 -5.84 -0.39
N ALA A 21 13.13 -6.13 0.11
CA ALA A 21 12.17 -6.93 -0.62
C ALA A 21 11.62 -6.14 -1.79
N GLU A 22 11.49 -6.78 -2.94
CA GLU A 22 10.74 -6.20 -4.07
C GLU A 22 9.25 -6.34 -3.78
N PRO A 23 8.47 -5.24 -3.79
CA PRO A 23 7.03 -5.32 -3.65
C PRO A 23 6.39 -6.19 -4.72
N LEU A 24 5.34 -6.90 -4.35
CA LEU A 24 4.65 -7.85 -5.21
C LEU A 24 3.15 -7.73 -5.03
N GLN A 25 2.40 -7.77 -6.13
CA GLN A 25 0.95 -7.97 -6.11
C GLN A 25 0.59 -8.97 -7.19
N LYS A 26 -0.27 -9.93 -6.84
CA LYS A 26 -0.71 -10.97 -7.78
C LYS A 26 -2.10 -11.46 -7.44
N THR A 27 -2.86 -11.79 -8.48
CA THR A 27 -4.18 -12.42 -8.36
C THR A 27 -4.09 -13.89 -8.74
N PHE A 28 -4.74 -14.73 -7.94
CA PHE A 28 -4.94 -16.16 -8.16
C PHE A 28 -6.44 -16.42 -8.10
N SER A 29 -7.08 -16.60 -9.25
CA SER A 29 -8.55 -16.74 -9.33
C SER A 29 -9.24 -15.62 -8.56
N ASP A 30 -9.90 -15.93 -7.44
CA ASP A 30 -10.70 -14.98 -6.66
C ASP A 30 -9.93 -14.42 -5.45
N TRP A 31 -8.59 -14.51 -5.46
CA TRP A 31 -7.73 -14.05 -4.36
C TRP A 31 -6.63 -13.12 -4.84
N GLN A 32 -6.46 -11.99 -4.17
CA GLN A 32 -5.34 -11.10 -4.37
C GLN A 32 -4.36 -11.22 -3.20
N VAL A 33 -3.08 -11.39 -3.51
CA VAL A 33 -2.00 -11.29 -2.53
C VAL A 33 -1.13 -10.08 -2.84
N THR A 34 -0.85 -9.27 -1.83
CA THR A 34 0.02 -8.10 -1.91
C THR A 34 1.06 -8.20 -0.81
N CYS A 35 2.34 -8.07 -1.16
CA CYS A 35 3.47 -8.01 -0.25
C CYS A 35 4.22 -6.68 -0.44
N ASN A 36 4.47 -5.96 0.64
CA ASN A 36 5.20 -4.69 0.58
C ASN A 36 6.72 -4.89 0.68
N ASN A 37 7.46 -3.78 0.63
CA ASN A 37 8.92 -3.74 0.77
C ASN A 37 9.49 -4.25 2.11
N LEU A 38 8.63 -4.58 3.08
CA LEU A 38 8.99 -5.22 4.35
C LEU A 38 8.59 -6.70 4.40
N ASN A 39 8.21 -7.29 3.26
CA ASN A 39 7.63 -8.64 3.20
C ASN A 39 6.41 -8.82 4.13
N PHE A 40 5.75 -7.74 4.55
CA PHE A 40 4.40 -7.84 5.10
C PHE A 40 3.47 -8.17 3.96
N CYS A 41 2.73 -9.26 4.09
CA CYS A 41 1.86 -9.77 3.05
C CYS A 41 0.42 -9.84 3.54
N GLN A 42 -0.50 -9.51 2.64
CA GLN A 42 -1.95 -9.63 2.82
C GLN A 42 -2.52 -10.40 1.64
N ALA A 43 -3.25 -11.49 1.91
CA ALA A 43 -4.07 -12.22 0.96
C ALA A 43 -5.55 -11.98 1.28
N ARG A 44 -6.34 -11.59 0.28
CA ARG A 44 -7.76 -11.25 0.43
C ARG A 44 -8.58 -11.89 -0.68
N SER A 45 -9.75 -12.44 -0.34
CA SER A 45 -10.75 -12.86 -1.33
C SER A 45 -11.37 -11.65 -2.01
N LEU A 46 -11.68 -11.74 -3.30
CA LEU A 46 -12.32 -10.71 -4.12
C LEU A 46 -13.84 -10.96 -4.18
N PRO A 47 -14.66 -10.33 -3.31
CA PRO A 47 -16.09 -10.67 -3.20
C PRO A 47 -16.95 -10.10 -4.33
N GLY A 48 -16.45 -9.10 -5.06
CA GLY A 48 -17.31 -8.19 -5.83
C GLY A 48 -18.34 -7.51 -4.93
N ASP A 49 -19.51 -7.20 -5.48
CA ASP A 49 -20.57 -6.46 -4.78
C ASP A 49 -21.34 -7.29 -3.72
N ASN A 50 -20.84 -8.49 -3.38
CA ASN A 50 -21.53 -9.46 -2.53
C ASN A 50 -21.26 -9.31 -1.03
N GLY A 51 -20.28 -8.49 -0.67
CA GLY A 51 -20.14 -7.96 0.68
C GLY A 51 -19.63 -8.93 1.75
N LEU A 52 -19.12 -10.12 1.42
CA LEU A 52 -18.46 -11.01 2.39
C LEU A 52 -17.02 -11.27 1.94
N ALA A 53 -16.03 -10.90 2.73
CA ALA A 53 -14.63 -11.17 2.39
C ALA A 53 -13.86 -11.80 3.54
N MET A 54 -12.82 -12.55 3.18
CA MET A 54 -11.80 -13.04 4.10
C MET A 54 -10.46 -12.40 3.77
N THR A 55 -9.75 -11.97 4.80
CA THR A 55 -8.39 -11.44 4.69
C THR A 55 -7.48 -12.17 5.66
N ILE A 56 -6.32 -12.59 5.18
CA ILE A 56 -5.24 -13.19 5.96
C ILE A 56 -3.99 -12.37 5.71
N SER A 57 -3.36 -11.86 6.77
CA SER A 57 -2.11 -11.11 6.68
C SER A 57 -1.06 -11.62 7.66
N ARG A 58 0.20 -11.35 7.34
CA ARG A 58 1.35 -11.79 8.15
C ARG A 58 2.58 -10.92 7.87
N HIS A 59 3.27 -10.52 8.92
CA HIS A 59 4.60 -9.90 8.84
C HIS A 59 5.70 -10.94 8.57
N ALA A 60 6.83 -10.46 8.05
CA ALA A 60 8.02 -11.30 7.90
C ALA A 60 8.73 -11.54 9.25
N GLY A 61 9.69 -12.46 9.26
CA GLY A 61 10.46 -12.79 10.46
C GLY A 61 9.76 -13.75 11.42
N VAL A 62 10.44 -14.04 12.54
CA VAL A 62 9.96 -14.99 13.56
C VAL A 62 8.75 -14.45 14.32
N SER A 63 8.68 -13.13 14.53
CA SER A 63 7.50 -12.45 15.07
C SER A 63 6.57 -12.06 13.92
N ASP A 64 5.87 -13.06 13.40
CA ASP A 64 5.11 -12.96 12.16
C ASP A 64 3.75 -12.28 12.31
N ARG A 65 3.26 -12.10 13.55
CA ARG A 65 2.08 -11.31 13.91
C ARG A 65 0.91 -11.54 12.93
N PRO A 66 0.43 -12.79 12.77
CA PRO A 66 -0.58 -13.11 11.78
C PRO A 66 -1.94 -12.54 12.19
N LEU A 67 -2.78 -12.26 11.21
CA LEU A 67 -4.16 -11.86 11.40
C LEU A 67 -5.03 -12.55 10.36
N LEU A 68 -6.11 -13.17 10.82
CA LEU A 68 -7.20 -13.64 9.97
C LEU A 68 -8.46 -12.86 10.35
N ARG A 69 -9.17 -12.35 9.34
CA ARG A 69 -10.48 -11.72 9.50
C ARG A 69 -11.49 -12.19 8.44
N ILE A 70 -12.75 -12.26 8.85
CA ILE A 70 -13.90 -12.44 7.97
C ILE A 70 -14.89 -11.32 8.29
N ASP A 71 -15.25 -10.57 7.28
CA ASP A 71 -16.05 -9.36 7.39
C ASP A 71 -17.28 -9.47 6.49
N TYR A 72 -18.44 -9.09 7.01
CA TYR A 72 -19.65 -8.89 6.23
C TYR A 72 -20.02 -7.42 6.22
N GLY A 73 -20.12 -6.86 5.03
CA GLY A 73 -20.26 -5.44 4.78
C GLY A 73 -18.92 -4.71 4.74
N ASN A 74 -18.98 -3.53 4.15
CA ASN A 74 -17.87 -2.60 3.99
C ASN A 74 -18.40 -1.15 4.06
N ARG A 75 -17.55 -0.15 3.81
CA ARG A 75 -17.97 1.26 3.89
C ARG A 75 -19.08 1.65 2.89
N TYR A 76 -19.23 0.91 1.80
CA TYR A 76 -20.27 1.12 0.80
C TYR A 76 -21.56 0.37 1.13
N SER A 77 -21.49 -0.54 2.10
CA SER A 77 -22.65 -1.27 2.58
C SER A 77 -23.48 -0.35 3.46
N GLY A 78 -24.76 -0.22 3.14
CA GLY A 78 -25.74 0.40 4.02
C GLY A 78 -26.04 -0.48 5.24
N GLU A 79 -27.26 -0.39 5.76
CA GLU A 79 -27.68 -1.25 6.87
C GLU A 79 -27.58 -2.74 6.48
N LEU A 80 -26.81 -3.48 7.29
CA LEU A 80 -26.57 -4.90 7.08
C LEU A 80 -27.70 -5.70 7.72
N ASN A 81 -28.52 -6.31 6.86
CA ASN A 81 -29.57 -7.23 7.28
C ASN A 81 -29.00 -8.64 7.50
N GLY A 82 -29.55 -9.37 8.47
CA GLY A 82 -29.28 -10.80 8.67
C GLY A 82 -28.85 -11.17 10.08
N GLY A 83 -28.42 -12.42 10.23
CA GLY A 83 -27.89 -12.94 11.50
C GLY A 83 -26.37 -12.77 11.60
N THR A 84 -25.83 -12.99 12.79
CA THR A 84 -24.39 -12.84 13.05
C THR A 84 -23.53 -13.85 12.27
N LEU A 85 -22.29 -13.48 11.91
CA LEU A 85 -21.37 -14.36 11.17
C LEU A 85 -21.14 -15.70 11.87
N LYS A 86 -20.85 -15.68 13.18
CA LYS A 86 -20.63 -16.91 13.97
C LYS A 86 -21.74 -17.95 13.80
N ASP A 87 -22.97 -17.46 13.59
CA ASP A 87 -24.17 -18.28 13.51
C ASP A 87 -24.72 -18.44 12.08
N ASN A 88 -23.99 -18.03 11.05
CA ASN A 88 -24.54 -18.03 9.68
C ASN A 88 -23.54 -18.38 8.57
N LEU A 89 -22.33 -18.85 8.91
CA LEU A 89 -21.36 -19.31 7.91
C LEU A 89 -21.59 -20.78 7.53
N LEU A 90 -21.63 -21.04 6.23
CA LEU A 90 -21.57 -22.38 5.65
C LEU A 90 -20.25 -22.56 4.91
N LEU A 91 -19.63 -23.73 5.05
CA LEU A 91 -18.50 -24.21 4.26
C LEU A 91 -19.03 -25.32 3.35
N ASP A 92 -18.99 -25.13 2.03
CA ASP A 92 -19.50 -26.09 1.04
C ASP A 92 -20.91 -26.61 1.38
N GLN A 93 -21.83 -25.68 1.63
CA GLN A 93 -23.23 -25.93 2.04
C GLN A 93 -23.40 -26.59 3.43
N GLN A 94 -22.33 -26.94 4.13
CA GLN A 94 -22.37 -27.49 5.48
C GLN A 94 -22.09 -26.41 6.52
N ARG A 95 -22.54 -26.62 7.75
CA ARG A 95 -22.37 -25.62 8.79
C ARG A 95 -20.90 -25.49 9.22
N LEU A 96 -20.29 -24.32 9.00
CA LEU A 96 -18.95 -24.03 9.53
C LEU A 96 -19.05 -23.78 11.04
N ARG A 97 -18.25 -24.50 11.82
CA ARG A 97 -18.20 -24.41 13.29
C ARG A 97 -16.75 -24.24 13.75
N PRO A 98 -16.16 -23.05 13.57
CA PRO A 98 -14.80 -22.81 14.03
C PRO A 98 -14.77 -22.76 15.56
N ASP A 99 -13.65 -23.16 16.18
CA ASP A 99 -13.43 -22.86 17.59
C ASP A 99 -13.15 -21.36 17.75
N LEU A 100 -14.14 -20.64 18.29
CA LEU A 100 -14.09 -19.19 18.45
C LEU A 100 -13.47 -18.74 19.77
N LYS A 101 -12.86 -19.63 20.56
CA LYS A 101 -12.31 -19.30 21.89
C LYS A 101 -11.29 -18.17 21.89
N HIS A 102 -10.46 -18.07 20.85
CA HIS A 102 -9.43 -17.03 20.69
C HIS A 102 -9.75 -16.04 19.57
N TRP A 103 -11.05 -15.82 19.33
CA TRP A 103 -11.52 -14.89 18.31
C TRP A 103 -12.20 -13.69 18.95
N THR A 104 -12.03 -12.53 18.33
CA THR A 104 -12.94 -11.41 18.47
C THR A 104 -14.18 -11.72 17.64
N VAL A 105 -15.33 -11.74 18.29
CA VAL A 105 -16.61 -12.12 17.68
C VAL A 105 -17.61 -10.98 17.81
N GLU A 106 -17.84 -10.31 16.70
CA GLU A 106 -18.86 -9.27 16.54
C GLU A 106 -19.91 -9.74 15.51
N PRO A 107 -21.09 -9.09 15.44
CA PRO A 107 -22.15 -9.53 14.54
C PRO A 107 -21.69 -9.74 13.09
N HIS A 108 -20.89 -8.83 12.55
CA HIS A 108 -20.46 -8.85 11.15
C HIS A 108 -18.94 -8.89 10.97
N HIS A 109 -18.21 -9.19 12.04
CA HIS A 109 -16.75 -9.25 12.05
C HIS A 109 -16.27 -10.42 12.92
N LEU A 110 -15.47 -11.30 12.34
CA LEU A 110 -14.73 -12.33 13.05
C LEU A 110 -13.24 -12.08 12.82
N SER A 111 -12.43 -12.02 13.88
CA SER A 111 -10.98 -11.94 13.71
C SER A 111 -10.20 -12.69 14.78
N THR A 112 -9.00 -13.14 14.43
CA THR A 112 -8.05 -13.72 15.37
C THR A 112 -6.62 -13.45 14.94
N SER A 113 -5.75 -13.23 15.92
CA SER A 113 -4.29 -13.20 15.75
C SER A 113 -3.61 -14.40 16.44
N HIS A 114 -4.39 -15.36 16.94
CA HIS A 114 -3.88 -16.52 17.67
C HIS A 114 -3.43 -17.60 16.69
N PRO A 115 -2.13 -17.95 16.61
CA PRO A 115 -1.60 -18.80 15.54
C PRO A 115 -2.26 -20.18 15.43
N ILE A 116 -2.55 -20.82 16.57
CA ILE A 116 -3.20 -22.14 16.60
C ILE A 116 -4.62 -22.06 16.02
N SER A 117 -5.36 -21.00 16.34
CA SER A 117 -6.73 -20.83 15.86
C SER A 117 -6.79 -20.52 14.37
N ILE A 118 -5.79 -19.80 13.84
CA ILE A 118 -5.61 -19.62 12.41
C ILE A 118 -5.31 -20.96 11.74
N ASP A 119 -4.39 -21.77 12.28
CA ASP A 119 -4.05 -23.09 11.75
C ASP A 119 -5.26 -24.05 11.73
N GLU A 120 -6.03 -24.10 12.83
CA GLU A 120 -7.25 -24.90 12.93
C GLU A 120 -8.31 -24.47 11.91
N PHE A 121 -8.49 -23.16 11.72
CA PHE A 121 -9.42 -22.63 10.73
C PHE A 121 -8.95 -22.98 9.31
N LEU A 122 -7.69 -22.71 8.99
CA LEU A 122 -7.09 -23.03 7.69
C LEU A 122 -7.17 -24.52 7.37
N SER A 123 -7.01 -25.41 8.36
CA SER A 123 -7.14 -26.85 8.18
C SER A 123 -8.53 -27.28 7.70
N GLN A 124 -9.58 -26.52 8.04
CA GLN A 124 -10.95 -26.77 7.61
C GLN A 124 -11.22 -26.24 6.19
N VAL A 125 -10.63 -25.09 5.82
CA VAL A 125 -10.98 -24.37 4.60
C VAL A 125 -10.02 -24.58 3.43
N MET A 126 -8.83 -25.15 3.65
CA MET A 126 -7.75 -25.20 2.64
C MET A 126 -8.13 -25.93 1.34
N ASP A 127 -8.98 -26.94 1.45
CA ASP A 127 -9.41 -27.80 0.35
C ASP A 127 -10.92 -27.71 0.08
N ALA A 128 -11.58 -26.71 0.66
CA ALA A 128 -13.00 -26.40 0.42
C ALA A 128 -13.16 -25.43 -0.76
N ASP A 129 -14.38 -25.31 -1.28
CA ASP A 129 -14.67 -24.47 -2.45
C ASP A 129 -15.18 -23.08 -2.05
N THR A 130 -16.10 -23.00 -1.09
CA THR A 130 -16.76 -21.73 -0.73
C THR A 130 -17.10 -21.62 0.74
N ILE A 131 -17.01 -20.39 1.26
CA ILE A 131 -17.70 -19.95 2.48
C ILE A 131 -18.87 -19.06 2.06
N GLN A 132 -20.06 -19.24 2.64
CA GLN A 132 -21.25 -18.47 2.27
C GLN A 132 -22.14 -18.18 3.48
N LEU A 133 -22.98 -17.13 3.38
CA LEU A 133 -24.00 -16.84 4.39
C LEU A 133 -25.28 -17.66 4.17
N THR A 134 -25.83 -18.21 5.25
CA THR A 134 -27.11 -18.95 5.26
C THR A 134 -28.29 -18.11 4.77
N PHE A 135 -28.35 -16.83 5.16
CA PHE A 135 -29.48 -15.93 4.87
C PHE A 135 -29.29 -15.11 3.59
N ARG A 136 -28.09 -15.14 2.99
CA ARG A 136 -27.77 -14.42 1.75
C ARG A 136 -26.77 -15.24 0.93
N PRO A 137 -27.23 -16.23 0.13
CA PRO A 137 -26.35 -17.14 -0.62
C PRO A 137 -25.40 -16.45 -1.60
N GLN A 138 -25.76 -15.24 -2.06
CA GLN A 138 -24.91 -14.43 -2.94
C GLN A 138 -23.65 -13.92 -2.23
N ALA A 139 -23.71 -13.72 -0.90
CA ALA A 139 -22.59 -13.31 -0.08
C ALA A 139 -21.68 -14.51 0.18
N THR A 140 -20.70 -14.68 -0.71
CA THR A 140 -19.79 -15.81 -0.72
C THR A 140 -18.32 -15.37 -0.82
N ILE A 141 -17.46 -16.15 -0.19
CA ILE A 141 -16.01 -16.14 -0.36
C ILE A 141 -15.69 -17.40 -1.15
N SER A 142 -15.27 -17.23 -2.41
CA SER A 142 -14.61 -18.31 -3.16
C SER A 142 -13.27 -18.62 -2.49
N LEU A 143 -12.97 -19.89 -2.25
CA LEU A 143 -11.69 -20.35 -1.72
C LEU A 143 -10.72 -20.77 -2.84
N HIS A 144 -11.17 -20.71 -4.10
CA HIS A 144 -10.32 -20.95 -5.26
C HIS A 144 -9.23 -19.88 -5.38
N GLY A 145 -7.97 -20.32 -5.32
CA GLY A 145 -6.80 -19.44 -5.36
C GLY A 145 -6.23 -19.09 -3.98
N MET A 146 -6.99 -19.29 -2.89
CA MET A 146 -6.52 -19.04 -1.52
C MET A 146 -5.22 -19.79 -1.23
N LYS A 147 -5.20 -21.11 -1.50
CA LYS A 147 -4.03 -21.96 -1.27
C LYS A 147 -2.80 -21.50 -2.06
N ALA A 148 -2.99 -21.00 -3.28
CA ALA A 148 -1.90 -20.47 -4.11
C ALA A 148 -1.39 -19.11 -3.60
N ALA A 149 -2.31 -18.23 -3.18
CA ALA A 149 -1.98 -16.95 -2.57
C ALA A 149 -1.20 -17.12 -1.25
N LEU A 150 -1.66 -18.02 -0.38
CA LEU A 150 -0.97 -18.34 0.88
C LEU A 150 0.37 -19.05 0.64
N LEU A 151 0.48 -19.90 -0.39
CA LEU A 151 1.75 -20.51 -0.76
C LEU A 151 2.76 -19.46 -1.25
N LEU A 152 2.33 -18.47 -2.03
CA LEU A 152 3.20 -17.37 -2.45
C LEU A 152 3.63 -16.52 -1.25
N MET A 153 2.74 -16.29 -0.29
CA MET A 153 3.08 -15.62 0.97
C MET A 153 4.13 -16.41 1.77
N ASP A 154 3.98 -17.74 1.88
CA ASP A 154 4.99 -18.61 2.49
C ASP A 154 6.33 -18.52 1.74
N ASP A 155 6.32 -18.48 0.41
CA ASP A 155 7.53 -18.43 -0.43
C ASP A 155 8.30 -17.10 -0.25
N ILE A 156 7.59 -15.97 -0.36
CA ILE A 156 8.17 -14.63 -0.17
C ILE A 156 8.77 -14.46 1.23
N GLN A 157 8.13 -15.02 2.25
CA GLN A 157 8.63 -14.98 3.63
C GLN A 157 9.61 -16.13 3.94
N GLY A 158 10.00 -16.91 2.94
CA GLY A 158 10.99 -17.98 3.05
C GLY A 158 10.57 -19.11 3.98
N ARG A 159 9.27 -19.37 4.15
CA ARG A 159 8.69 -20.35 5.11
C ARG A 159 8.45 -21.73 4.51
N VAL A 160 8.37 -21.84 3.18
CA VAL A 160 8.10 -23.10 2.47
C VAL A 160 9.04 -24.22 2.97
N ASN A 161 8.47 -25.41 3.21
CA ASN A 161 9.13 -26.57 3.82
C ASN A 161 9.58 -26.38 5.30
N GLY A 162 9.11 -25.33 5.98
CA GLY A 162 9.29 -25.15 7.42
C GLY A 162 8.03 -25.41 8.23
N MET A 163 8.21 -25.55 9.55
CA MET A 163 7.10 -25.76 10.49
C MET A 163 6.13 -24.59 10.57
N SER A 164 6.58 -23.37 10.24
CA SER A 164 5.76 -22.15 10.24
C SER A 164 5.00 -21.89 8.93
N ALA A 165 5.12 -22.76 7.91
CA ALA A 165 4.38 -22.60 6.67
C ALA A 165 2.89 -22.90 6.89
N TRP A 166 2.01 -22.21 6.17
CA TRP A 166 0.59 -22.55 6.19
C TRP A 166 0.24 -23.65 5.19
N VAL A 167 0.87 -23.65 4.01
CA VAL A 167 0.51 -24.57 2.92
C VAL A 167 1.47 -25.76 2.80
N ARG A 168 2.75 -25.50 2.51
CA ARG A 168 3.76 -26.56 2.33
C ARG A 168 4.63 -26.66 3.58
N ARG A 169 4.11 -27.29 4.63
CA ARG A 169 4.82 -27.55 5.89
C ARG A 169 5.95 -28.56 5.71
N GLY A 170 6.98 -28.42 6.53
CA GLY A 170 8.09 -29.38 6.63
C GLY A 170 8.69 -29.39 8.03
N ASP A 171 9.89 -29.94 8.16
CA ASP A 171 10.58 -30.20 9.42
C ASP A 171 11.57 -29.11 9.84
N ARG A 172 11.84 -28.12 8.97
CA ARG A 172 12.70 -26.98 9.29
C ARG A 172 12.08 -26.17 10.43
N VAL A 173 12.86 -25.90 11.46
CA VAL A 173 12.40 -25.25 12.70
C VAL A 173 11.70 -23.92 12.43
N ALA A 174 10.65 -23.61 13.20
CA ALA A 174 9.75 -22.48 12.93
C ALA A 174 10.43 -21.08 12.93
N PHE A 175 11.56 -20.94 13.63
CA PHE A 175 12.33 -19.69 13.68
C PHE A 175 13.37 -19.57 12.56
N ASP A 176 13.54 -20.60 11.73
CA ASP A 176 14.40 -20.54 10.56
C ASP A 176 13.65 -19.89 9.39
N VAL A 177 13.57 -18.57 9.47
CA VAL A 177 12.94 -17.68 8.48
C VAL A 177 13.78 -16.39 8.35
N PRO A 178 13.82 -15.75 7.18
CA PRO A 178 14.46 -14.45 7.03
C PRO A 178 13.85 -13.39 7.96
N PRO A 179 14.66 -12.48 8.54
CA PRO A 179 14.16 -11.38 9.36
C PRO A 179 13.32 -10.40 8.53
N GLU A 180 12.47 -9.62 9.20
CA GLU A 180 11.73 -8.52 8.56
C GLU A 180 12.73 -7.45 8.04
N PRO A 181 12.66 -7.08 6.75
CA PRO A 181 13.45 -5.98 6.20
C PRO A 181 13.23 -4.67 6.94
N GLN A 182 14.25 -3.81 6.94
CA GLN A 182 14.17 -2.50 7.59
C GLN A 182 13.51 -1.47 6.67
N PRO A 183 12.57 -0.65 7.17
CA PRO A 183 11.94 0.39 6.37
C PRO A 183 12.94 1.49 6.00
N PRO A 184 12.86 2.04 4.77
CA PRO A 184 13.60 3.24 4.41
C PRO A 184 13.23 4.41 5.33
N LEU A 185 14.21 5.22 5.69
CA LEU A 185 13.99 6.41 6.51
C LEU A 185 13.62 7.62 5.66
N LEU A 186 12.55 8.32 6.05
CA LEU A 186 12.12 9.59 5.51
C LEU A 186 12.68 10.72 6.37
N ARG A 187 13.20 11.73 5.70
CA ARG A 187 13.59 12.99 6.33
C ARG A 187 12.52 14.02 6.03
N THR A 188 12.16 14.78 7.06
CA THR A 188 11.27 15.94 6.93
C THR A 188 12.07 17.19 7.27
N PRO A 189 11.86 18.32 6.56
CA PRO A 189 12.41 19.60 6.96
C PRO A 189 12.06 19.91 8.43
N GLN A 190 13.02 20.47 9.17
CA GLN A 190 12.82 20.75 10.60
C GLN A 190 11.74 21.81 10.84
N GLN A 191 11.51 22.70 9.88
CA GLN A 191 10.50 23.74 9.96
C GLN A 191 9.73 23.79 8.63
N PRO A 192 8.41 24.03 8.69
CA PRO A 192 7.63 24.29 7.48
C PRO A 192 8.12 25.61 6.84
N PRO A 193 8.05 25.71 5.50
CA PRO A 193 8.48 26.92 4.82
C PRO A 193 7.56 28.10 5.13
N GLU A 194 8.09 29.33 5.03
CA GLU A 194 7.26 30.52 5.18
C GLU A 194 6.11 30.53 4.16
N PRO A 195 4.88 30.92 4.54
CA PRO A 195 3.78 31.06 3.61
C PRO A 195 4.13 32.00 2.44
N LEU A 196 3.59 31.71 1.25
CA LEU A 196 3.74 32.63 0.12
C LEU A 196 3.00 33.93 0.42
N THR A 197 3.63 35.05 0.12
CA THR A 197 2.98 36.36 0.13
C THR A 197 1.94 36.44 -1.00
N ARG A 198 1.05 37.44 -0.92
CA ARG A 198 0.06 37.68 -1.97
C ARG A 198 0.70 38.00 -3.32
N GLU A 199 1.79 38.76 -3.31
CA GLU A 199 2.55 39.13 -4.51
C GLU A 199 3.21 37.90 -5.14
N GLU A 200 3.90 37.08 -4.35
CA GLU A 200 4.49 35.82 -4.83
C GLU A 200 3.43 34.90 -5.41
N SER A 201 2.31 34.70 -4.70
CA SER A 201 1.22 33.82 -5.14
C SER A 201 0.64 34.27 -6.47
N THR A 202 0.35 35.57 -6.61
CA THR A 202 -0.23 36.13 -7.84
C THR A 202 0.74 35.98 -9.01
N GLY A 203 2.01 36.37 -8.83
CA GLY A 203 3.00 36.27 -9.91
C GLY A 203 3.34 34.83 -10.30
N LEU A 204 3.34 33.89 -9.36
CA LEU A 204 3.54 32.46 -9.62
C LEU A 204 2.36 31.83 -10.38
N ILE A 205 1.12 32.21 -10.04
CA ILE A 205 -0.09 31.78 -10.78
C ILE A 205 -0.05 32.32 -12.22
N ASP A 206 0.27 33.60 -12.39
CA ASP A 206 0.40 34.22 -13.73
C ASP A 206 1.51 33.53 -14.54
N PHE A 207 2.65 33.26 -13.92
CA PHE A 207 3.75 32.53 -14.55
C PHE A 207 3.34 31.10 -14.96
N GLY A 208 2.68 30.36 -14.05
CA GLY A 208 2.19 29.01 -14.33
C GLY A 208 1.11 28.96 -15.40
N THR A 209 0.30 30.01 -15.52
CA THR A 209 -0.76 30.08 -16.54
C THR A 209 -0.20 30.37 -17.93
N TRP A 210 0.76 31.29 -18.03
CA TRP A 210 1.14 31.88 -19.32
C TRP A 210 2.55 31.56 -19.81
N ARG A 211 3.46 31.11 -18.94
CA ARG A 211 4.91 31.09 -19.22
C ARG A 211 5.60 29.75 -18.94
N VAL A 212 5.02 28.89 -18.12
CA VAL A 212 5.60 27.56 -17.86
C VAL A 212 5.40 26.65 -19.08
N ASN A 213 6.43 25.87 -19.42
CA ASN A 213 6.34 24.93 -20.53
C ASN A 213 5.29 23.86 -20.17
N THR A 214 4.25 23.80 -21.00
CA THR A 214 3.10 22.89 -20.90
C THR A 214 2.76 22.33 -22.27
N ASP A 215 3.78 22.15 -23.13
CA ASP A 215 3.60 21.70 -24.52
C ASP A 215 2.95 20.31 -24.61
N GLU A 216 3.10 19.51 -23.56
CA GLU A 216 2.49 18.17 -23.42
C GLU A 216 1.06 18.21 -22.85
N CYS A 217 0.49 19.40 -22.58
CA CYS A 217 -0.87 19.50 -22.02
C CYS A 217 -1.98 19.60 -23.07
N SER A 218 -2.98 18.73 -22.91
CA SER A 218 -4.16 18.69 -23.78
C SER A 218 -5.24 19.71 -23.42
N LEU A 219 -5.26 20.21 -22.18
CA LEU A 219 -6.17 21.29 -21.77
C LEU A 219 -5.80 22.62 -22.40
N ASP A 220 -6.81 23.36 -22.87
CA ASP A 220 -6.68 24.77 -23.25
C ASP A 220 -6.17 25.60 -22.06
N PRO A 221 -5.22 26.55 -22.24
CA PRO A 221 -4.67 27.35 -21.16
C PRO A 221 -5.70 28.04 -20.25
N MET A 222 -6.85 28.48 -20.79
CA MET A 222 -7.90 29.13 -19.99
C MET A 222 -8.69 28.16 -19.10
N ARG A 223 -8.58 26.85 -19.36
CA ARG A 223 -9.23 25.79 -18.57
C ARG A 223 -8.29 25.12 -17.58
N ARG A 224 -7.02 25.54 -17.55
CA ARG A 224 -6.02 25.01 -16.63
C ARG A 224 -6.19 25.66 -15.27
N GLU A 225 -6.06 24.86 -14.24
CA GLU A 225 -5.96 25.30 -12.86
C GLU A 225 -4.49 25.25 -12.47
N VAL A 226 -4.00 26.35 -11.91
CA VAL A 226 -2.64 26.45 -11.38
C VAL A 226 -2.75 26.59 -9.87
N SER A 227 -2.29 25.58 -9.14
CA SER A 227 -2.11 25.69 -7.69
C SER A 227 -0.65 25.98 -7.37
N VAL A 228 -0.45 26.82 -6.35
CA VAL A 228 0.88 27.24 -5.89
C VAL A 228 0.98 27.01 -4.40
N ALA A 229 2.12 26.48 -3.96
CA ALA A 229 2.38 26.26 -2.55
C ALA A 229 3.87 26.49 -2.21
N PRO A 230 4.19 26.92 -0.99
CA PRO A 230 5.58 27.05 -0.57
C PRO A 230 6.24 25.67 -0.44
N LEU A 231 7.37 25.46 -1.13
CA LEU A 231 8.16 24.22 -1.07
C LEU A 231 9.37 24.36 -0.12
N SER A 232 10.01 25.53 -0.18
CA SER A 232 11.06 26.00 0.74
C SER A 232 11.00 27.52 0.80
N ASP A 233 11.75 28.20 1.67
CA ASP A 233 11.77 29.68 1.72
C ASP A 233 12.28 30.33 0.42
N LYS A 234 12.84 29.55 -0.50
CA LYS A 234 13.35 30.04 -1.80
C LYS A 234 12.57 29.53 -3.01
N LYS A 235 11.74 28.49 -2.82
CA LYS A 235 11.05 27.79 -3.91
C LYS A 235 9.57 27.59 -3.62
N ALA A 236 8.77 27.63 -4.67
CA ALA A 236 7.38 27.21 -4.67
C ALA A 236 7.21 25.94 -5.51
N LEU A 237 6.21 25.14 -5.16
CA LEU A 237 5.67 24.07 -5.99
C LEU A 237 4.49 24.63 -6.78
N LEU A 238 4.51 24.42 -8.09
CA LEU A 238 3.38 24.65 -8.98
C LEU A 238 2.81 23.30 -9.40
N LEU A 239 1.49 23.12 -9.30
CA LEU A 239 0.77 22.04 -9.97
C LEU A 239 -0.14 22.67 -11.03
N VAL A 240 0.00 22.23 -12.27
CA VAL A 240 -0.77 22.75 -13.41
C VAL A 240 -1.62 21.61 -13.95
N SER A 241 -2.95 21.76 -13.93
CA SER A 241 -3.82 20.77 -14.55
C SER A 241 -3.57 20.71 -16.06
N CYS A 242 -3.47 19.49 -16.57
CA CYS A 242 -2.90 19.21 -17.88
C CYS A 242 -3.85 18.37 -18.74
N GLU A 243 -4.52 17.39 -18.11
CA GLU A 243 -5.59 16.59 -18.71
C GLU A 243 -6.71 16.36 -17.70
N MET A 244 -7.95 16.17 -18.17
CA MET A 244 -9.10 15.86 -17.32
C MET A 244 -9.91 14.71 -17.91
N GLY A 245 -10.08 13.65 -17.11
CA GLY A 245 -11.01 12.55 -17.36
C GLY A 245 -12.26 12.67 -16.49
N ALA A 246 -13.10 11.62 -16.50
CA ALA A 246 -14.39 11.62 -15.80
C ALA A 246 -14.27 11.80 -14.27
N TYR A 247 -13.19 11.32 -13.66
CA TYR A 247 -12.98 11.34 -12.20
C TYR A 247 -11.50 11.58 -11.81
N ASN A 248 -10.64 11.85 -12.78
CA ASN A 248 -9.19 12.05 -12.59
C ASN A 248 -8.75 13.31 -13.33
N VAL A 249 -7.87 14.09 -12.72
CA VAL A 249 -7.14 15.20 -13.34
C VAL A 249 -5.66 14.88 -13.32
N ILE A 250 -5.01 14.89 -14.49
CA ILE A 250 -3.56 14.74 -14.61
C ILE A 250 -2.94 16.13 -14.50
N GLN A 251 -1.89 16.26 -13.70
CA GLN A 251 -1.17 17.51 -13.46
C GLN A 251 0.31 17.39 -13.81
N LEU A 252 0.90 18.51 -14.24
CA LEU A 252 2.35 18.68 -14.26
C LEU A 252 2.81 19.39 -12.99
N ALA A 253 3.97 19.01 -12.47
CA ALA A 253 4.57 19.64 -11.30
C ALA A 253 5.86 20.39 -11.66
N PHE A 254 6.04 21.57 -11.06
CA PHE A 254 7.25 22.37 -11.24
C PHE A 254 7.75 22.92 -9.92
N GLU A 255 9.07 22.88 -9.73
CA GLU A 255 9.76 23.67 -8.72
C GLU A 255 10.14 25.02 -9.33
N VAL A 256 9.73 26.13 -8.70
CA VAL A 256 9.92 27.49 -9.22
C VAL A 256 10.53 28.40 -8.16
N THR A 257 11.39 29.36 -8.55
CA THR A 257 11.80 30.45 -7.65
C THR A 257 10.59 31.27 -7.21
N ARG A 258 10.56 31.74 -5.95
CA ARG A 258 9.40 32.51 -5.43
C ARG A 258 9.27 33.91 -6.04
N THR A 259 10.39 34.49 -6.48
CA THR A 259 10.46 35.86 -7.02
C THR A 259 11.07 35.89 -8.43
N LEU A 260 10.89 37.03 -9.11
CA LEU A 260 11.45 37.28 -10.43
C LEU A 260 12.99 37.37 -10.39
N PRO A 261 13.69 36.89 -11.44
CA PRO A 261 13.14 36.16 -12.57
C PRO A 261 12.71 34.73 -12.18
N TYR A 262 11.53 34.32 -12.66
CA TYR A 262 11.03 32.97 -12.42
C TYR A 262 11.86 31.93 -13.18
N VAL A 263 12.39 30.96 -12.43
CA VAL A 263 13.11 29.81 -13.00
C VAL A 263 12.39 28.55 -12.56
N ALA A 264 11.79 27.85 -13.53
CA ALA A 264 11.02 26.64 -13.32
C ALA A 264 11.80 25.39 -13.76
N ARG A 265 11.63 24.31 -13.00
CA ARG A 265 12.15 22.97 -13.30
C ARG A 265 11.02 21.97 -13.14
N GLY A 266 10.76 21.17 -14.18
CA GLY A 266 9.80 20.07 -14.13
C GLY A 266 10.18 19.04 -13.05
N LEU A 267 9.17 18.53 -12.35
CA LEU A 267 9.30 17.51 -11.34
C LEU A 267 8.66 16.22 -11.83
N THR A 268 9.39 15.13 -11.67
CA THR A 268 8.93 13.78 -11.98
C THR A 268 9.02 12.94 -10.72
N LEU A 269 7.98 12.16 -10.44
CA LEU A 269 7.98 11.21 -9.33
C LEU A 269 8.39 9.84 -9.86
N ASN A 270 9.44 9.26 -9.28
CA ASN A 270 9.96 7.95 -9.67
C ASN A 270 9.88 6.99 -8.50
N LEU A 271 9.16 5.90 -8.66
CA LEU A 271 9.07 4.86 -7.65
C LEU A 271 10.42 4.16 -7.49
N PRO A 272 10.77 3.71 -6.28
CA PRO A 272 12.00 2.96 -6.03
C PRO A 272 11.91 1.50 -6.53
N PHE A 273 10.72 1.04 -6.91
CA PHE A 273 10.41 -0.27 -7.45
C PHE A 273 9.62 -0.12 -8.76
N THR A 274 9.52 -1.20 -9.54
CA THR A 274 8.61 -1.25 -10.69
C THR A 274 7.28 -1.82 -10.22
N PRO A 275 6.16 -1.07 -10.31
CA PRO A 275 4.86 -1.57 -9.90
C PRO A 275 4.49 -2.88 -10.62
N PRO A 276 3.79 -3.79 -9.92
CA PRO A 276 3.19 -4.95 -10.57
C PRO A 276 2.38 -4.52 -11.80
N ASN A 277 2.51 -5.24 -12.92
CA ASN A 277 1.83 -4.96 -14.19
C ASN A 277 2.22 -3.65 -14.92
N ARG A 278 3.30 -2.97 -14.50
CA ARG A 278 3.86 -1.81 -15.23
C ARG A 278 5.30 -2.07 -15.67
N SER A 279 5.72 -1.41 -16.76
CA SER A 279 7.11 -1.45 -17.26
C SER A 279 7.97 -0.29 -16.74
N GLU A 280 7.33 0.77 -16.23
CA GLU A 280 8.00 2.02 -15.87
C GLU A 280 7.80 2.36 -14.40
N LYS A 281 8.77 3.09 -13.84
CA LYS A 281 8.76 3.56 -12.45
C LYS A 281 8.23 4.98 -12.31
N GLN A 282 8.15 5.71 -13.42
CA GLN A 282 7.64 7.07 -13.43
C GLN A 282 6.15 7.06 -13.13
N MET A 283 5.74 7.98 -12.25
CA MET A 283 4.35 8.18 -11.87
C MET A 283 3.81 9.43 -12.54
N GLU A 284 2.61 9.32 -13.09
CA GLU A 284 1.78 10.48 -13.41
C GLU A 284 1.20 11.08 -12.13
N LEU A 285 1.14 12.41 -12.06
CA LEU A 285 0.50 13.10 -10.96
C LEU A 285 -0.99 13.19 -11.25
N ILE A 286 -1.76 12.28 -10.66
CA ILE A 286 -3.22 12.22 -10.80
C ILE A 286 -3.87 12.68 -9.51
N ASN A 287 -4.81 13.62 -9.60
CA ASN A 287 -5.50 14.26 -8.46
C ASN A 287 -4.51 14.61 -7.34
N ALA A 288 -3.44 15.33 -7.70
CA ALA A 288 -2.34 15.61 -6.80
C ALA A 288 -2.64 16.82 -5.92
N GLU A 289 -2.34 16.66 -4.63
CA GLU A 289 -2.52 17.67 -3.61
C GLU A 289 -1.25 17.77 -2.77
N TYR A 290 -0.81 19.01 -2.48
CA TYR A 290 0.37 19.24 -1.67
C TYR A 290 0.03 20.02 -0.41
N ASP A 291 0.42 19.47 0.74
CA ASP A 291 0.35 20.13 2.03
C ASP A 291 1.74 20.63 2.44
N ALA A 292 1.91 21.95 2.46
CA ALA A 292 3.16 22.59 2.85
C ALA A 292 3.46 22.45 4.35
N ALA A 293 2.44 22.30 5.21
CA ALA A 293 2.64 22.16 6.65
C ALA A 293 3.31 20.83 7.01
N THR A 294 2.95 19.77 6.28
CA THR A 294 3.57 18.43 6.43
C THR A 294 4.66 18.16 5.40
N SER A 295 4.80 19.04 4.40
CA SER A 295 5.69 18.85 3.24
C SER A 295 5.39 17.55 2.49
N GLN A 296 4.11 17.22 2.33
CA GLN A 296 3.64 15.99 1.70
C GLN A 296 2.89 16.26 0.40
N LEU A 297 3.29 15.56 -0.66
CA LEU A 297 2.55 15.49 -1.92
C LEU A 297 1.79 14.16 -1.95
N LEU A 298 0.47 14.23 -2.07
CA LEU A 298 -0.40 13.09 -2.27
C LEU A 298 -0.76 13.01 -3.76
N THR A 299 -0.87 11.79 -4.28
CA THR A 299 -1.47 11.52 -5.58
C THR A 299 -2.50 10.42 -5.40
N PHE A 300 -3.61 10.53 -6.12
CA PHE A 300 -4.70 9.57 -6.02
C PHE A 300 -5.33 9.30 -7.38
N ALA A 301 -4.98 8.17 -7.98
CA ALA A 301 -5.55 7.72 -9.24
C ALA A 301 -6.70 6.76 -8.98
N LYS A 302 -7.93 7.15 -9.32
CA LYS A 302 -9.09 6.26 -9.24
C LYS A 302 -9.13 5.36 -10.48
N GLY A 303 -9.49 4.09 -10.33
CA GLY A 303 -9.79 3.18 -11.44
C GLY A 303 -11.23 3.32 -11.96
N ARG A 304 -12.16 3.80 -11.11
CA ARG A 304 -13.52 4.21 -11.49
C ARG A 304 -14.06 5.25 -10.51
N GLY A 305 -15.19 5.87 -10.85
CA GLY A 305 -15.78 6.97 -10.08
C GLY A 305 -16.02 6.68 -8.59
N LEU A 306 -16.26 5.41 -8.22
CA LEU A 306 -16.44 4.97 -6.84
C LEU A 306 -15.16 5.08 -5.99
N GLY A 307 -13.98 5.02 -6.61
CA GLY A 307 -12.70 5.06 -5.90
C GLY A 307 -12.43 3.83 -5.03
N ASP A 308 -12.99 2.68 -5.39
CA ASP A 308 -12.78 1.39 -4.72
C ASP A 308 -11.54 0.63 -5.22
N CYS A 309 -10.97 1.08 -6.34
CA CYS A 309 -9.74 0.58 -6.93
C CYS A 309 -8.92 1.74 -7.52
N GLY A 310 -7.64 1.50 -7.76
CA GLY A 310 -6.70 2.48 -8.25
C GLY A 310 -5.36 2.44 -7.51
N ASN A 311 -4.63 3.55 -7.51
CA ASN A 311 -3.42 3.69 -6.72
C ASN A 311 -3.37 5.04 -5.97
N ALA A 312 -2.77 5.01 -4.80
CA ALA A 312 -2.53 6.16 -3.96
C ALA A 312 -1.06 6.19 -3.57
N SER A 313 -0.45 7.37 -3.63
CA SER A 313 0.93 7.51 -3.20
C SER A 313 1.14 8.79 -2.41
N ARG A 314 2.02 8.71 -1.42
CA ARG A 314 2.39 9.81 -0.54
C ARG A 314 3.89 10.01 -0.63
N TRP A 315 4.30 11.25 -0.87
CA TRP A 315 5.70 11.63 -1.04
C TRP A 315 6.07 12.68 -0.02
N GLN A 316 7.16 12.47 0.69
CA GLN A 316 7.73 13.44 1.62
C GLN A 316 8.78 14.27 0.88
N PHE A 317 8.61 15.59 0.85
CA PHE A 317 9.69 16.48 0.44
C PHE A 317 10.75 16.50 1.54
N ASP A 318 12.00 16.17 1.21
CA ASP A 318 13.12 16.07 2.16
C ASP A 318 13.98 17.35 2.24
N GLY A 319 13.53 18.42 1.60
CA GLY A 319 14.29 19.67 1.40
C GLY A 319 14.98 19.76 0.04
N ARG A 320 15.02 18.65 -0.72
CA ARG A 320 15.60 18.61 -2.07
C ARG A 320 14.75 17.84 -3.07
N ASN A 321 14.22 16.68 -2.68
CA ASN A 321 13.45 15.78 -3.53
C ASN A 321 12.20 15.29 -2.82
N PHE A 322 11.23 14.84 -3.61
CA PHE A 322 10.12 14.03 -3.13
C PHE A 322 10.57 12.58 -2.99
N VAL A 323 10.55 12.05 -1.77
CA VAL A 323 10.89 10.66 -1.44
C VAL A 323 9.60 9.90 -1.14
N LEU A 324 9.43 8.73 -1.76
CA LEU A 324 8.24 7.92 -1.58
C LEU A 324 8.10 7.49 -0.12
N ALA A 325 7.04 7.96 0.53
CA ALA A 325 6.69 7.60 1.88
C ALA A 325 5.81 6.36 1.92
N GLU A 326 4.87 6.27 0.98
CA GLU A 326 3.92 5.18 0.91
C GLU A 326 3.36 5.04 -0.51
N TYR A 327 3.12 3.79 -0.91
CA TYR A 327 2.39 3.46 -2.12
C TYR A 327 1.42 2.31 -1.83
N ALA A 328 0.15 2.53 -2.14
CA ALA A 328 -0.91 1.54 -2.04
C ALA A 328 -1.62 1.39 -3.39
N GLU A 329 -2.02 0.17 -3.72
CA GLU A 329 -2.71 -0.12 -4.98
C GLU A 329 -3.72 -1.25 -4.78
N GLU A 330 -4.93 -1.01 -5.25
CA GLU A 330 -5.97 -2.03 -5.37
C GLU A 330 -6.31 -2.15 -6.86
N SER A 331 -5.79 -3.19 -7.51
CA SER A 331 -5.93 -3.36 -8.95
C SER A 331 -7.34 -3.78 -9.38
N THR A 332 -8.11 -4.38 -8.48
CA THR A 332 -9.43 -4.95 -8.78
C THR A 332 -10.53 -4.07 -8.19
N CYS A 333 -11.45 -3.60 -9.03
CA CYS A 333 -12.61 -2.83 -8.61
C CYS A 333 -13.74 -3.77 -8.16
N ASP A 334 -13.74 -4.14 -6.89
CA ASP A 334 -14.67 -5.11 -6.30
C ASP A 334 -15.57 -4.53 -5.22
N ALA A 335 -15.65 -3.20 -5.12
CA ALA A 335 -16.44 -2.46 -4.14
C ALA A 335 -16.19 -2.90 -2.68
N TRP A 336 -14.98 -3.40 -2.37
CA TRP A 336 -14.63 -3.86 -1.04
C TRP A 336 -13.90 -2.80 -0.22
N HIS A 337 -12.66 -2.48 -0.60
CA HIS A 337 -11.88 -1.45 0.06
C HIS A 337 -12.19 -0.07 -0.48
N SER A 338 -11.98 0.92 0.38
CA SER A 338 -11.78 2.29 -0.06
C SER A 338 -10.28 2.61 -0.09
N SER A 339 -9.92 3.76 -0.65
CA SER A 339 -8.53 4.22 -0.75
C SER A 339 -7.73 4.16 0.54
N ASP A 340 -8.39 4.33 1.69
CA ASP A 340 -7.75 4.34 3.01
C ASP A 340 -7.29 2.93 3.46
N ASP A 341 -7.84 1.87 2.83
CA ASP A 341 -7.63 0.47 3.20
C ASP A 341 -6.96 -0.35 2.09
N TRP A 342 -6.52 0.29 1.00
CA TRP A 342 -5.82 -0.39 -0.08
C TRP A 342 -4.51 -1.03 0.41
N PRO A 343 -4.16 -2.23 -0.07
CA PRO A 343 -2.95 -2.90 0.39
C PRO A 343 -1.71 -2.13 -0.07
N THR A 344 -0.76 -1.96 0.85
CA THR A 344 0.49 -1.26 0.58
C THR A 344 1.47 -2.14 -0.19
N LEU A 345 2.16 -1.55 -1.15
CA LEU A 345 3.35 -2.11 -1.80
C LEU A 345 4.63 -1.47 -1.26
N TRP A 346 4.54 -0.22 -0.79
CA TRP A 346 5.69 0.47 -0.21
C TRP A 346 5.30 1.21 1.05
N VAL A 347 6.13 1.08 2.07
CA VAL A 347 6.09 1.88 3.29
C VAL A 347 7.49 2.34 3.66
N SER A 348 7.60 3.54 4.21
CA SER A 348 8.82 4.10 4.77
C SER A 348 8.54 4.67 6.15
N GLN A 349 9.55 4.71 7.00
CA GLN A 349 9.45 5.17 8.38
C GLN A 349 10.00 6.59 8.48
N ARG A 350 9.38 7.46 9.30
CA ARG A 350 9.99 8.76 9.62
C ARG A 350 11.23 8.54 10.48
N ALA A 351 12.33 9.24 10.16
CA ALA A 351 13.46 9.31 11.06
C ALA A 351 13.01 10.02 12.35
N GLU A 352 13.21 9.35 13.50
CA GLU A 352 12.96 9.92 14.83
C GLU A 352 13.92 11.06 15.18
#